data_AF-A0A4Q5HWZ4-F1
#
_entry.id   AF-A0A4Q5HWZ4-F1
#
_cell.length_a   1.000
_cell.length_b   1.000
_cell.length_c   1.000
_cell.angle_alpha   90.00
_cell.angle_beta   90.00
_cell.angle_gamma   90.00
#
_symmetry.space_group_name_H-M   'P 1'
#
loop_
_entity.id
_entity.type
_entity.pdbx_description
1 polymer ?
#
loop_
_entity_poly.entity_id
_entity_poly.type
_entity_poly.pdbx_seq_one_letter_code
_entity_poly.pdbx_strand_id
1 'polypeptide(L)' 'MNKIKLEITSEGWETTVIINGKEFKEKHIATVFGSEGAEGDFESEEDIPEEVYDALNSFFPFECMQALQNVES' A
#
# COMPACT_ATOMS: atom_id res chain seq x y z
N MET A 1 -18.92 7.05 2.21
CA MET A 1 -18.72 5.93 1.26
C MET A 1 -17.36 5.34 1.55
N ASN A 2 -17.31 4.05 1.84
CA ASN A 2 -16.04 3.37 2.10
C ASN A 2 -15.32 3.14 0.77
N LYS A 3 -14.01 3.33 0.73
CA LYS A 3 -13.20 3.16 -0.48
C LYS A 3 -11.73 2.91 -0.16
N ILE A 4 -11.07 2.26 -1.09
CA ILE A 4 -9.61 2.10 -1.11
C ILE A 4 -9.10 2.79 -2.37
N LYS A 5 -8.03 3.56 -2.23
CA LYS A 5 -7.24 4.09 -3.34
C LYS A 5 -5.85 3.48 -3.25
N LEU A 6 -5.31 3.14 -4.40
CA LEU A 6 -3.98 2.55 -4.52
C LEU A 6 -3.30 3.16 -5.73
N GLU A 7 -2.10 3.68 -5.52
CA GLU A 7 -1.22 4.16 -6.57
C GLU A 7 0.09 3.37 -6.49
N ILE A 8 0.52 2.79 -7.61
CA ILE A 8 1.76 2.02 -7.70
C ILE A 8 2.61 2.64 -8.80
N THR A 9 3.88 2.86 -8.49
CA THR A 9 4.91 3.41 -9.37
C THR A 9 6.15 2.52 -9.32
N SER A 10 7.15 2.78 -10.14
CA SER A 10 8.47 2.12 -10.01
C SER A 10 9.24 2.55 -8.75
N GLU A 11 8.82 3.64 -8.10
CA GLU A 11 9.43 4.18 -6.88
C GLU A 11 8.75 3.68 -5.58
N GLY A 12 7.66 2.90 -5.68
CA GLY A 12 6.90 2.43 -4.53
C GLY A 12 5.39 2.49 -4.75
N TRP A 13 4.63 2.37 -3.66
CA TRP A 13 3.17 2.46 -3.68
C TRP A 13 2.61 3.19 -2.48
N GLU A 14 1.42 3.76 -2.66
CA GLU A 14 0.64 4.38 -1.60
C GLU A 14 -0.77 3.78 -1.60
N THR A 15 -1.20 3.32 -0.43
CA THR A 15 -2.56 2.84 -0.18
C THR A 15 -3.25 3.84 0.73
N THR A 16 -4.44 4.31 0.33
CA THR A 16 -5.31 5.13 1.18
C THR A 16 -6.65 4.41 1.39
N VAL A 17 -6.98 4.15 2.65
CA VAL A 17 -8.22 3.50 3.08
C VAL A 17 -9.11 4.55 3.72
N ILE A 18 -10.34 4.68 3.24
CA ILE A 18 -11.34 5.58 3.82
C ILE A 18 -12.54 4.75 4.26
N ILE A 19 -12.78 4.67 5.57
CA ILE A 19 -13.85 3.87 6.18
C ILE A 19 -14.62 4.75 7.15
N ASN A 20 -15.94 4.83 6.97
CA ASN A 20 -16.84 5.62 7.81
C ASN A 20 -16.41 7.10 7.98
N GLY A 21 -15.67 7.64 7.01
CA GLY A 21 -15.17 9.02 7.03
C GLY A 21 -13.82 9.21 7.71
N LYS A 22 -13.22 8.18 8.32
CA LYS A 22 -11.82 8.16 8.74
C LYS A 22 -10.93 7.79 7.55
N GLU A 23 -9.77 8.41 7.45
CA GLU A 23 -8.77 8.17 6.40
C GLU A 23 -7.49 7.63 7.03
N PHE A 24 -6.97 6.54 6.46
CA PHE A 24 -5.73 5.89 6.82
C PHE A 24 -4.85 5.80 5.58
N LYS A 25 -3.55 6.00 5.74
CA LYS A 25 -2.59 5.95 4.65
C LYS A 25 -1.41 5.09 5.05
N GLU A 26 -0.95 4.26 4.12
CA GLU A 26 0.31 3.55 4.20
C GLU A 26 1.08 3.74 2.89
N LYS A 27 2.38 4.01 2.99
CA LYS A 27 3.27 4.20 1.86
C LYS A 27 4.50 3.34 2.01
N HIS A 28 4.87 2.66 0.93
CA HIS A 28 6.14 1.97 0.80
C HIS A 28 6.94 2.60 -0.32
N ILE A 29 8.25 2.68 -0.15
CA ILE A 29 9.19 3.14 -1.18
C ILE A 29 10.07 1.99 -1.64
N ALA A 30 10.42 2.00 -2.92
CA ALA A 30 11.38 1.07 -3.49
C ALA A 30 12.77 1.28 -2.88
N THR A 31 13.46 0.17 -2.62
CA THR A 31 14.87 0.16 -2.21
C THR A 31 15.67 -0.71 -3.17
N VAL A 32 17.00 -0.67 -3.05
CA VAL A 32 17.91 -1.49 -3.87
C VAL A 32 17.63 -3.00 -3.72
N PHE A 33 17.08 -3.43 -2.57
CA PHE A 33 16.86 -4.84 -2.24
C PHE A 33 15.38 -5.24 -2.13
N GLY A 34 14.44 -4.30 -2.34
CA GLY A 34 13.01 -4.56 -2.15
C GLY A 34 12.24 -3.27 -1.94
N SER A 35 11.51 -3.18 -0.84
CA SER A 35 10.76 -1.98 -0.42
C SER A 35 10.85 -1.79 1.09
N GLU A 36 10.59 -0.57 1.56
CA GLU A 36 10.47 -0.23 2.98
C GLU A 36 9.26 0.67 3.24
N GLY A 37 8.65 0.52 4.41
CA GLY A 37 7.56 1.40 4.86
C GLY A 37 8.09 2.81 5.15
N ALA A 38 7.49 3.81 4.52
CA ALA A 38 7.89 5.22 4.61
C ALA A 38 6.88 6.10 5.36
N GLU A 39 5.60 5.73 5.36
CA GLU A 39 4.53 6.45 6.07
C GLU A 39 3.43 5.46 6.44
N GLY A 40 2.89 5.59 7.66
CA GLY A 40 1.80 4.76 8.14
C GLY A 40 2.19 3.30 8.40
N ASP A 41 1.31 2.61 9.09
CA ASP A 41 1.43 1.20 9.39
C ASP A 41 0.03 0.64 9.61
N PHE A 42 -0.49 -0.10 8.63
CA PHE A 42 -1.80 -0.73 8.74
C PHE A 42 -1.81 -1.94 9.65
N GLU A 43 -0.66 -2.60 9.88
CA GLU A 43 -0.55 -3.73 10.81
C GLU A 43 -0.82 -3.29 12.25
N SER A 44 -0.41 -2.06 12.60
CA SER A 44 -0.63 -1.47 13.93
C SER A 44 -1.94 -0.68 14.08
N GLU A 45 -2.75 -0.56 13.03
CA GLU A 45 -3.96 0.30 13.04
C GLU A 45 -5.23 -0.50 13.40
N GLU A 46 -5.67 -0.37 14.66
CA GLU A 46 -6.85 -1.07 15.18
C GLU A 46 -8.18 -0.57 14.58
N ASP A 47 -8.23 0.66 14.03
CA ASP A 47 -9.45 1.21 13.43
C ASP A 47 -9.71 0.69 12.00
N ILE A 48 -8.75 -0.01 11.36
CA ILE A 48 -8.97 -0.67 10.08
C ILE A 48 -9.62 -2.04 10.33
N PRO A 49 -10.80 -2.32 9.76
CA PRO A 49 -11.43 -3.63 9.89
C PRO A 49 -10.54 -4.75 9.34
N GLU A 50 -10.46 -5.86 10.08
CA GLU A 50 -9.66 -7.05 9.73
C GLU A 50 -9.91 -7.52 8.29
N GLU A 51 -11.16 -7.53 7.83
CA GLU A 51 -11.51 -7.92 6.45
C GLU A 51 -10.87 -7.02 5.37
N VAL A 52 -10.64 -5.74 5.67
CA VAL A 52 -9.99 -4.79 4.76
C VAL A 52 -8.48 -4.97 4.84
N TYR A 53 -7.93 -5.11 6.05
CA TYR A 53 -6.51 -5.36 6.26
C TYR A 53 -6.04 -6.65 5.57
N ASP A 54 -6.75 -7.76 5.77
CA ASP A 54 -6.43 -9.06 5.16
C ASP A 54 -6.41 -8.99 3.63
N ALA A 55 -7.37 -8.25 3.04
CA ALA A 55 -7.44 -8.05 1.60
C ALA A 55 -6.26 -7.22 1.06
N LEU A 56 -5.80 -6.21 1.82
CA LEU A 56 -4.66 -5.37 1.47
C LEU A 56 -3.32 -6.11 1.65
N ASN A 57 -3.17 -6.87 2.73
CA ASN A 57 -1.95 -7.63 3.01
C ASN A 57 -1.76 -8.81 2.05
N SER A 58 -2.85 -9.32 1.47
CA SER A 58 -2.81 -10.35 0.43
C SER A 58 -2.59 -9.81 -0.99
N PHE A 59 -2.53 -8.49 -1.17
CA PHE A 59 -2.42 -7.85 -2.48
C PHE A 59 -0.96 -7.87 -3.01
N PHE A 60 -0.77 -7.64 -4.32
CA PHE A 60 0.54 -7.76 -5.02
C PHE A 60 1.18 -6.39 -5.41
N PRO A 61 1.20 -5.35 -4.53
CA PRO A 61 1.69 -4.03 -4.93
C PRO A 61 3.21 -4.05 -5.20
N PHE A 62 3.94 -4.91 -4.49
CA PHE A 62 5.38 -5.10 -4.66
C PHE A 62 5.71 -5.65 -6.06
N GLU A 63 5.00 -6.68 -6.51
CA GLU A 63 5.22 -7.29 -7.84
C GLU A 63 4.90 -6.30 -8.96
N CYS A 64 3.86 -5.48 -8.80
CA CYS A 64 3.54 -4.40 -9.73
C CYS A 64 4.66 -3.35 -9.80
N MET A 65 5.16 -2.89 -8.64
CA MET A 65 6.29 -1.96 -8.58
C MET A 65 7.52 -2.53 -9.29
N GLN A 66 7.88 -3.79 -9.03
CA GLN A 66 8.99 -4.47 -9.70
C GLN A 66 8.77 -4.60 -11.22
N ALA A 67 7.55 -4.90 -11.65
CA ALA A 67 7.23 -4.95 -13.07
C ALA A 67 7.44 -3.60 -13.76
N LEU A 68 7.08 -2.49 -13.10
CA LEU A 68 7.33 -1.14 -13.59
C LEU A 68 8.83 -0.83 -13.69
N GLN A 69 9.63 -1.21 -12.69
CA GLN A 69 11.09 -1.05 -12.74
C GLN A 69 11.72 -1.83 -13.92
N ASN A 70 11.21 -3.03 -14.22
CA ASN A 70 11.70 -3.87 -15.31
C ASN A 70 11.39 -3.32 -16.71
N VAL A 71 10.39 -2.45 -16.86
CA VAL A 71 10.09 -1.81 -18.16
C VAL A 71 10.80 -0.47 -18.34
N GLU A 72 11.28 0.13 -17.25
CA GLU A 72 12.03 1.39 -17.24
C GLU A 72 13.56 1.18 -17.34
N SER A 73 14.02 -0.07 -17.32
CA SER A 73 15.44 -0.46 -17.34
C SER A 73 16.05 -0.59 -18.74
#